data_AF-A0A535IT07-F1
#
_entry.id   AF-A0A535IT07-F1
#
_cell.length_a   1.000
_cell.length_b   1.000
_cell.length_c   1.000
_cell.angle_alpha   90.00
_cell.angle_beta   90.00
_cell.angle_gamma   90.00
#
_symmetry.space_group_name_H-M   'P 1'
#
loop_
_entity.id
_entity.type
_entity.pdbx_description
1 polymer ?
#
loop_
_entity_poly.entity_id
_entity_poly.type
_entity_poly.pdbx_seq_one_letter_code
_entity_poly.pdbx_strand_id
1 'polypeptide(L)'
;MKVGVILPSRFEDPGEFLADARAMEAAGVDSIWMEDGDGLDPLLALAAIAAVTGQLRLGLLRSSAPLPNIELDRRMDTLQHLSRQRVITEHKRWRRVDVPADRDTWARTLEQAGADLDGLLVPMDPRLLDILRHPDEAIDRSDLLLAQG
;
A
#
# COMPACT_ATOMS: atom_id res chain seq x y z
N MET A 1 13.35 0.97 -3.43
CA MET A 1 12.34 1.84 -2.80
C MET A 1 11.11 1.00 -2.50
N LYS A 2 10.51 1.09 -1.30
CA LYS A 2 9.26 0.34 -0.99
C LYS A 2 8.03 1.14 -1.39
N VAL A 3 6.96 0.44 -1.70
CA VAL A 3 5.67 1.03 -2.06
C VAL A 3 4.63 0.55 -1.07
N GLY A 4 3.91 1.49 -0.46
CA GLY A 4 2.79 1.23 0.40
C GLY A 4 1.54 1.89 -0.16
N VAL A 5 0.40 1.22 0.02
CA VAL A 5 -0.89 1.69 -0.48
C VAL A 5 -1.80 2.03 0.68
N ILE A 6 -2.43 3.20 0.63
CA ILE A 6 -3.40 3.64 1.63
C ILE A 6 -4.79 3.29 1.12
N LEU A 7 -5.45 2.33 1.74
CA LEU A 7 -6.81 1.94 1.37
C LEU A 7 -7.83 2.95 1.91
N PRO A 8 -8.98 3.10 1.23
CA PRO A 8 -10.04 3.98 1.70
C PRO A 8 -10.62 3.46 3.03
N SER A 9 -10.88 4.38 3.96
CA SER A 9 -11.50 4.07 5.25
C SER A 9 -13.01 3.78 5.14
N ARG A 10 -13.61 4.10 3.99
CA ARG A 10 -15.01 3.82 3.66
C ARG A 10 -15.10 3.03 2.36
N PHE A 11 -15.88 1.97 2.39
CA PHE A 11 -16.19 1.12 1.24
C PHE A 11 -17.56 0.48 1.45
N GLU A 12 -18.29 0.25 0.35
CA GLU A 12 -19.64 -0.33 0.40
C GLU A 12 -19.61 -1.85 0.23
N ASP A 13 -18.71 -2.37 -0.62
CA ASP A 13 -18.54 -3.80 -0.90
C ASP A 13 -17.27 -4.35 -0.21
N PRO A 14 -17.41 -5.15 0.86
CA PRO A 14 -16.28 -5.77 1.53
C PRO A 14 -15.53 -6.79 0.65
N GLY A 15 -16.23 -7.44 -0.29
CA GLY A 15 -15.64 -8.42 -1.20
C GLY A 15 -14.69 -7.74 -2.19
N GLU A 16 -15.10 -6.62 -2.76
CA GLU A 16 -14.25 -5.78 -3.63
C GLU A 16 -13.05 -5.23 -2.85
N PHE A 17 -13.28 -4.66 -1.65
CA PHE A 17 -12.22 -4.15 -0.79
C PHE A 17 -11.13 -5.19 -0.47
N LEU A 18 -11.54 -6.44 -0.16
CA LEU A 18 -10.59 -7.52 0.13
C LEU A 18 -9.94 -8.06 -1.15
N ALA A 19 -10.64 -8.07 -2.29
CA ALA A 19 -10.07 -8.44 -3.58
C ALA A 19 -8.97 -7.45 -4.00
N ASP A 20 -9.20 -6.15 -3.79
CA ASP A 20 -8.24 -5.08 -4.01
C ASP A 20 -6.96 -5.27 -3.18
N ALA A 21 -7.10 -5.59 -1.90
CA ALA A 21 -5.94 -5.88 -1.04
C ALA A 21 -5.12 -7.07 -1.57
N ARG A 22 -5.77 -8.12 -2.08
CA ARG A 22 -5.08 -9.26 -2.71
C ARG A 22 -4.46 -8.88 -4.06
N ALA A 23 -5.10 -8.03 -4.84
CA ALA A 23 -4.55 -7.54 -6.10
C ALA A 23 -3.28 -6.72 -5.86
N MET A 24 -3.24 -5.92 -4.78
CA MET A 24 -2.04 -5.18 -4.37
C MET A 24 -0.91 -6.10 -3.93
N GLU A 25 -1.21 -7.16 -3.17
CA GLU A 25 -0.23 -8.19 -2.84
C GLU A 25 0.36 -8.83 -4.10
N ALA A 26 -0.50 -9.21 -5.06
CA ALA A 26 -0.08 -9.82 -6.31
C ALA A 26 0.73 -8.85 -7.21
N ALA A 27 0.49 -7.55 -7.09
CA ALA A 27 1.26 -6.50 -7.77
C ALA A 27 2.60 -6.19 -7.09
N GLY A 28 2.95 -6.86 -5.99
CA GLY A 28 4.24 -6.70 -5.31
C GLY A 28 4.34 -5.48 -4.39
N VAL A 29 3.21 -4.92 -3.95
CA VAL A 29 3.18 -3.87 -2.92
C VAL A 29 3.80 -4.38 -1.62
N ASP A 30 4.62 -3.56 -0.95
CA ASP A 30 5.28 -3.93 0.33
C ASP A 30 4.29 -3.89 1.50
N SER A 31 3.41 -2.89 1.53
CA SER A 31 2.52 -2.66 2.66
C SER A 31 1.16 -2.04 2.28
N ILE A 32 0.13 -2.36 3.05
CA ILE A 32 -1.16 -1.67 3.04
C ILE A 32 -1.34 -0.90 4.34
N TRP A 33 -1.91 0.30 4.23
CA TRP A 33 -2.12 1.21 5.32
C TRP A 33 -3.59 1.63 5.41
N MET A 34 -4.09 1.73 6.64
CA MET A 34 -5.38 2.32 6.96
C MET A 34 -5.18 3.59 7.79
N GLU A 35 -6.01 4.60 7.59
CA GLU A 35 -6.01 5.83 8.39
C GLU A 35 -7.05 5.78 9.50
N ASP A 36 -6.74 6.39 10.65
CA ASP A 36 -7.72 6.65 11.71
C ASP A 36 -8.66 7.81 11.34
N GLY A 37 -9.60 7.52 10.44
CA GLY A 37 -10.59 8.47 9.97
C GLY A 37 -11.99 8.29 10.57
N ASP A 38 -12.94 8.99 9.99
CA ASP A 38 -14.38 8.91 10.27
C ASP A 38 -15.09 7.72 9.55
N GLY A 39 -14.31 6.77 9.04
CA GLY A 39 -14.77 5.57 8.35
C GLY A 39 -14.98 4.36 9.26
N LEU A 40 -14.79 3.17 8.71
CA LEU A 40 -14.83 1.91 9.45
C LEU A 40 -13.60 1.76 10.38
N ASP A 41 -13.71 0.90 11.40
CA ASP A 41 -12.59 0.63 12.31
C ASP A 41 -11.38 0.10 11.54
N PRO A 42 -10.26 0.85 11.50
CA PRO A 42 -9.13 0.50 10.66
C PRO A 42 -8.40 -0.76 11.14
N LEU A 43 -8.41 -1.06 12.45
CA LEU A 43 -7.79 -2.28 12.97
C LEU A 43 -8.60 -3.52 12.59
N LEU A 44 -9.93 -3.41 12.58
CA LEU A 44 -10.79 -4.50 12.14
C LEU A 44 -10.66 -4.75 10.64
N ALA A 45 -10.58 -3.69 9.82
CA ALA A 45 -10.31 -3.81 8.39
C ALA A 45 -8.94 -4.45 8.12
N LEU A 46 -7.88 -4.04 8.82
CA LEU A 46 -6.56 -4.66 8.72
C LEU A 46 -6.57 -6.14 9.15
N ALA A 47 -7.37 -6.52 10.15
CA ALA A 47 -7.52 -7.92 10.54
C ALA A 47 -8.19 -8.77 9.44
N ALA A 48 -9.18 -8.21 8.74
CA ALA A 48 -9.78 -8.87 7.58
C ALA A 48 -8.77 -9.01 6.42
N ILE A 49 -7.98 -7.97 6.14
CA ILE A 49 -6.90 -8.01 5.15
C ILE A 49 -5.85 -9.05 5.53
N ALA A 50 -5.49 -9.14 6.82
CA ALA A 50 -4.52 -10.11 7.33
C ALA A 50 -4.95 -11.56 7.03
N ALA A 51 -6.26 -11.84 7.05
CA ALA A 51 -6.81 -13.17 6.79
C ALA A 51 -6.77 -13.57 5.31
N VAL A 52 -6.76 -12.60 4.39
CA VAL A 52 -6.80 -12.86 2.93
C VAL A 52 -5.46 -12.62 2.22
N THR A 53 -4.44 -12.13 2.94
CA THR A 53 -3.09 -11.83 2.44
C THR A 53 -2.03 -12.64 3.17
N GLY A 54 -0.95 -12.98 2.47
CA GLY A 54 0.12 -13.82 3.02
C GLY A 54 1.40 -13.08 3.40
N GLN A 55 1.72 -12.00 2.69
CA GLN A 55 3.02 -11.32 2.69
C GLN A 55 2.91 -9.82 2.93
N LEU A 56 1.77 -9.19 2.60
CA LEU A 56 1.60 -7.75 2.76
C LEU A 56 1.86 -7.27 4.20
N ARG A 57 2.68 -6.24 4.38
CA ARG A 57 2.83 -5.61 5.70
C ARG A 57 1.64 -4.70 5.99
N LEU A 58 1.20 -4.63 7.23
CA LEU A 58 -0.05 -3.96 7.61
C LEU A 58 0.25 -2.75 8.51
N GLY A 59 -0.13 -1.56 8.07
CA GLY A 59 0.18 -0.32 8.76
C GLY A 59 -1.07 0.43 9.20
N LEU A 60 -0.98 1.09 10.35
CA LEU A 60 -1.99 2.03 10.82
C LEU A 60 -1.38 3.44 10.85
N LEU A 61 -1.94 4.34 10.05
CA LEU A 61 -1.64 5.77 10.08
C LEU A 61 -2.53 6.42 11.12
N ARG A 62 -1.92 7.06 12.12
CA ARG A 62 -2.63 7.74 13.19
C ARG A 62 -2.36 9.23 13.21
N SER A 63 -3.44 10.00 13.32
CA SER A 63 -3.41 11.47 13.37
C SER A 63 -2.99 11.99 14.74
N SER A 64 -3.10 11.16 15.79
CA SER A 64 -2.69 11.52 17.16
C SER A 64 -1.81 10.46 17.80
N ALA A 65 -0.91 10.91 18.68
CA ALA A 65 -0.10 10.00 19.49
C ALA A 65 -1.03 9.17 20.40
N PRO A 66 -0.87 7.84 20.45
CA PRO A 66 -1.70 7.02 21.30
C PRO A 66 -1.43 7.36 22.76
N LEU A 67 -2.50 7.67 23.51
CA LEU A 67 -2.48 7.53 24.95
C LEU A 67 -2.40 6.03 25.29
N PRO A 68 -1.76 5.63 26.40
CA PRO A 68 -1.75 4.23 26.82
C PRO A 68 -3.17 3.68 26.90
N ASN A 69 -3.47 2.63 26.13
CA ASN A 69 -4.81 2.07 26.03
C ASN A 69 -4.71 0.53 25.95
N ILE A 70 -5.04 -0.13 27.07
CA ILE A 70 -4.98 -1.59 27.22
C ILE A 70 -5.81 -2.31 26.15
N GLU A 71 -6.94 -1.73 25.74
CA GLU A 71 -7.78 -2.34 24.72
C GLU A 71 -7.13 -2.25 23.34
N LEU A 72 -6.53 -1.11 23.02
CA LEU A 72 -5.76 -0.92 21.80
C LEU A 72 -4.56 -1.88 21.75
N ASP A 73 -3.84 -2.03 22.86
CA ASP A 73 -2.69 -2.94 22.94
C ASP A 73 -3.15 -4.38 22.65
N ARG A 74 -4.25 -4.84 23.27
CA ARG A 74 -4.83 -6.17 23.00
C ARG A 74 -5.27 -6.35 21.55
N ARG A 75 -5.95 -5.35 20.96
CA ARG A 75 -6.34 -5.38 19.54
C ARG A 75 -5.11 -5.45 18.64
N MET A 76 -4.03 -4.77 19.03
CA MET A 76 -2.78 -4.78 18.29
C MET A 76 -2.04 -6.11 18.38
N ASP A 77 -1.94 -6.69 19.57
CA ASP A 77 -1.40 -8.04 19.77
C ASP A 77 -2.19 -9.08 18.96
N THR A 78 -3.52 -8.94 18.93
CA THR A 78 -4.40 -9.80 18.12
C THR A 78 -4.10 -9.65 16.64
N LEU A 79 -4.00 -8.43 16.12
CA LEU A 79 -3.67 -8.19 14.70
C LEU A 79 -2.26 -8.68 14.35
N GLN A 80 -1.29 -8.52 15.25
CA GLN A 80 0.05 -9.09 15.09
C GLN A 80 0.01 -10.61 15.00
N HIS A 81 -0.80 -11.27 15.82
CA HIS A 81 -0.97 -12.71 15.76
C HIS A 81 -1.63 -13.16 14.44
N LEU A 82 -2.77 -12.58 14.07
CA LEU A 82 -3.50 -12.92 12.84
C LEU A 82 -2.67 -12.68 11.58
N SER A 83 -1.89 -11.60 11.57
CA SER A 83 -1.02 -11.26 10.45
C SER A 83 0.29 -12.04 10.43
N ARG A 84 0.59 -12.90 11.42
CA ARG A 84 1.90 -13.57 11.54
C ARG A 84 3.06 -12.58 11.63
N GLN A 85 2.91 -11.57 12.50
CA GLN A 85 3.91 -10.54 12.80
C GLN A 85 4.23 -9.60 11.64
N ARG A 86 3.21 -9.28 10.82
CA ARG A 86 3.35 -8.37 9.66
C ARG A 86 2.93 -6.93 9.94
N VAL A 87 2.52 -6.59 11.16
CA VAL A 87 2.12 -5.20 11.47
C VAL A 87 3.34 -4.30 11.62
N ILE A 88 3.25 -3.12 11.02
CA ILE A 88 4.27 -2.07 11.05
C ILE A 88 3.70 -0.80 11.67
N THR A 89 4.50 -0.13 12.51
CA THR A 89 4.08 1.05 13.28
C THR A 89 4.81 2.33 12.87
N GLU A 90 5.95 2.19 12.18
CA GLU A 90 6.81 3.31 11.78
C GLU A 90 6.43 3.87 10.40
N HIS A 91 5.49 4.81 10.37
CA HIS A 91 5.14 5.53 9.14
C HIS A 91 6.02 6.75 8.85
N LYS A 92 6.82 7.23 9.82
CA LYS A 92 7.59 8.49 9.70
C LYS A 92 8.68 8.49 8.63
N ARG A 93 9.15 7.31 8.22
CA ARG A 93 10.13 7.15 7.15
C ARG A 93 9.48 6.91 5.78
N TRP A 94 8.16 7.05 5.72
CA TRP A 94 7.39 6.96 4.49
C TRP A 94 6.91 8.34 4.07
N ARG A 95 7.05 8.65 2.78
CA ARG A 95 6.54 9.90 2.21
C ARG A 95 5.24 9.64 1.48
N ARG A 96 4.16 10.32 1.87
CA ARG A 96 2.92 10.31 1.09
C ARG A 96 3.13 11.09 -0.21
N VAL A 97 2.64 10.54 -1.31
CA VAL A 97 2.63 11.17 -2.63
C VAL A 97 1.23 11.05 -3.22
N ASP A 98 0.92 11.88 -4.21
CA ASP A 98 -0.32 11.77 -4.96
C ASP A 98 -0.32 10.53 -5.85
N VAL A 99 -1.52 10.12 -6.28
CA VAL A 99 -1.67 9.03 -7.25
C VAL A 99 -1.00 9.46 -8.57
N PRO A 100 -0.01 8.71 -9.06
CA PRO A 100 0.66 9.05 -10.31
C PRO A 100 -0.35 9.00 -11.47
N ALA A 101 -0.24 9.97 -12.40
CA ALA A 101 -1.11 10.00 -13.58
C ALA A 101 -0.82 8.85 -14.56
N ASP A 102 0.45 8.43 -14.63
CA ASP A 102 0.96 7.43 -15.55
C ASP A 102 2.27 6.78 -15.02
N ARG A 103 2.79 5.82 -15.78
CA ARG A 103 4.02 5.07 -15.46
C ARG A 103 5.26 5.97 -15.44
N ASP A 104 5.36 6.94 -16.34
CA ASP A 104 6.51 7.87 -16.41
C ASP A 104 6.57 8.77 -15.18
N THR A 105 5.42 9.29 -14.75
CA THR A 105 5.29 10.08 -13.52
C THR A 105 5.65 9.23 -12.30
N TRP A 106 5.24 7.96 -12.30
CA TRP A 106 5.58 7.04 -11.22
C TRP A 106 7.08 6.75 -11.13
N ALA A 107 7.72 6.43 -12.26
CA ALA A 107 9.16 6.19 -12.33
C ALA A 107 9.96 7.40 -11.82
N ARG A 108 9.62 8.61 -12.25
CA ARG A 108 10.26 9.85 -11.76
C ARG A 108 10.06 10.06 -10.26
N THR A 109 8.88 9.74 -9.75
CA THR A 109 8.57 9.86 -8.31
C THR A 109 9.44 8.91 -7.48
N LEU A 110 9.68 7.69 -7.98
CA LEU A 110 10.57 6.70 -7.37
C LEU A 110 12.04 7.13 -7.44
N GLU A 111 12.50 7.70 -8.56
CA GLU A 111 13.87 8.24 -8.71
C GLU A 111 14.14 9.44 -7.80
N GLN A 112 13.14 10.30 -7.61
CA GLN A 112 13.20 11.47 -6.73
C GLN A 112 12.96 11.14 -5.24
N ALA A 113 12.71 9.87 -4.92
CA ALA A 113 12.62 9.45 -3.53
C ALA A 113 14.02 9.39 -2.93
N GLY A 114 14.26 10.27 -1.96
CA GLY A 114 15.56 10.39 -1.28
C GLY A 114 15.97 9.09 -0.59
N ALA A 115 17.29 8.90 -0.45
CA ALA A 115 17.87 7.71 0.17
C ALA A 115 17.55 7.58 1.68
N ASP A 116 17.00 8.62 2.29
CA ASP A 116 16.57 8.70 3.69
C ASP A 116 15.20 8.04 3.96
N LEU A 117 14.40 7.85 2.90
CA LEU A 117 13.07 7.25 2.96
C LEU A 117 13.12 5.72 2.88
N ASP A 118 12.27 5.07 3.68
CA ASP A 118 12.03 3.63 3.57
C ASP A 118 11.07 3.29 2.41
N GLY A 119 10.15 4.21 2.09
CA GLY A 119 9.16 4.00 1.03
C GLY A 119 8.26 5.18 0.74
N LEU A 120 7.40 5.00 -0.27
CA LEU A 120 6.34 5.94 -0.65
C LEU A 120 4.97 5.38 -0.28
N LEU A 121 4.07 6.25 0.18
CA LEU A 121 2.65 5.93 0.39
C LEU A 121 1.80 6.60 -0.67
N VAL A 122 1.03 5.79 -1.38
CA VAL A 122 0.13 6.25 -2.43
C VAL A 122 -1.30 5.90 -2.04
N PRO A 123 -2.26 6.82 -2.15
CA PRO A 123 -3.67 6.48 -2.01
C PRO A 123 -4.09 5.40 -3.01
N MET A 124 -4.98 4.51 -2.59
CA MET A 124 -5.59 3.54 -3.47
C MET A 124 -6.37 4.25 -4.58
N ASP A 125 -6.10 3.86 -5.82
CA ASP A 125 -6.80 4.29 -7.03
C ASP A 125 -6.77 3.11 -8.02
N PRO A 126 -7.87 2.82 -8.74
CA PRO A 126 -7.90 1.71 -9.70
C PRO A 126 -6.74 1.74 -10.71
N ARG A 127 -6.29 2.93 -11.13
CA ARG A 127 -5.18 3.10 -12.08
C ARG A 127 -3.83 2.67 -11.51
N LEU A 128 -3.68 2.68 -10.18
CA LEU A 128 -2.44 2.29 -9.52
C LEU A 128 -2.11 0.82 -9.77
N LEU A 129 -3.12 -0.07 -9.81
CA LEU A 129 -2.91 -1.49 -10.12
C LEU A 129 -2.29 -1.69 -11.50
N ASP A 130 -2.76 -0.94 -12.50
CA ASP A 130 -2.27 -1.04 -13.88
C ASP A 130 -0.84 -0.51 -14.04
N ILE A 131 -0.46 0.47 -13.21
CA ILE A 131 0.91 0.98 -13.13
C ILE A 131 1.84 -0.04 -12.45
N LEU A 132 1.38 -0.67 -11.36
CA LEU A 132 2.20 -1.57 -10.55
C LEU A 132 2.37 -2.97 -11.16
N ARG A 133 1.41 -3.47 -11.93
CA ARG A 133 1.51 -4.80 -12.59
C ARG A 133 2.56 -4.86 -13.70
N HIS A 134 2.93 -3.71 -14.27
CA HIS A 134 3.82 -3.62 -15.42
C HIS A 134 4.88 -2.52 -15.22
N PRO A 135 5.76 -2.65 -14.21
CA PRO A 135 6.72 -1.60 -13.86
C PRO A 135 7.79 -1.38 -14.95
N ASP A 136 8.10 -2.40 -15.75
CA ASP A 136 9.23 -2.40 -16.70
C ASP A 136 8.82 -2.35 -18.19
N GLU A 137 7.54 -2.17 -18.52
CA GLU A 137 7.07 -2.18 -19.91
C GLU A 137 7.29 -0.87 -20.69
N ALA A 138 8.09 0.06 -20.16
CA ALA A 138 8.56 1.21 -20.92
C ALA A 138 10.01 0.98 -21.37
N ILE A 139 10.17 0.95 -22.70
CA ILE A 139 11.42 0.93 -23.49
C ILE A 139 11.95 -0.47 -23.87
N ASP A 140 11.13 -1.27 -24.56
CA ASP A 140 11.66 -1.95 -25.75
C ASP A 140 10.82 -1.54 -26.96
N ARG A 141 11.26 -0.44 -27.59
CA ARG A 141 10.90 -0.10 -28.97
C ARG A 141 12.16 -0.11 -29.84
N SER A 142 13.12 -0.96 -29.50
CA SER A 142 14.37 -1.15 -30.28
C SER A 142 14.13 -2.01 -31.53
N ASP A 143 12.99 -2.70 -31.55
CA ASP A 143 12.50 -3.65 -32.54
C ASP A 143 11.71 -3.00 -33.69
N LEU A 144 11.42 -1.70 -33.62
CA LEU A 144 10.71 -0.95 -34.67
C LEU A 144 11.59 -0.26 -35.72
N LEU A 145 12.92 -0.48 -35.72
CA LEU A 145 13.86 0.14 -36.68
C LEU A 145 14.55 -0.83 -37.66
N LEU A 146 14.19 -2.12 -37.69
CA LEU A 146 14.88 -3.11 -38.55
C LEU A 146 14.07 -3.60 -39.77
N ALA A 147 13.00 -2.91 -40.16
CA ALA A 147 12.21 -3.28 -41.34
C ALA A 147 12.12 -2.14 -42.38
N GLN A 148 13.25 -1.52 -42.73
CA GLN A 148 13.43 -0.88 -44.05
C GLN A 148 14.89 -1.07 -44.50
N GLY A 149 15.15 -2.25 -45.05
CA GLY A 149 16.33 -2.59 -45.84
C GLY A 149 15.89 -3.34 -47.08
#